data_AF-A0A3M7LDR0-F1
#
_entry.id   AF-A0A3M7LDR0-F1
#
_cell.length_a   1.000
_cell.length_b   1.000
_cell.length_c   1.000
_cell.angle_alpha   90.00
_cell.angle_beta   90.00
_cell.angle_gamma   90.00
#
_symmetry.space_group_name_H-M   'P 1'
#
loop_
_entity.id
_entity.type
_entity.pdbx_description
1 polymer ?
#
loop_
_entity_poly.entity_id
_entity_poly.type
_entity_poly.pdbx_seq_one_letter_code
_entity_poly.pdbx_strand_id
1 'polypeptide(L)'
;MFAIVEIAGLQYKVEQDQKLFVNRLKGEKGGKVSFDKVLLTVNGAITVGAPAVNGIAVEAEILDHVKADKVIVFKKKRRKGYKVKNGHRQSLTQIQITGITGFEGGAKKAAKKETKAVVASDHATVNFGEDHELNYHLKKNGLSQSKENREALVALGKEVKEELGKNILTHEDVDAAIAKNIENFKALNK
;
A
#
# COMPACT_ATOMS: atom_id res chain seq x y z
N MET A 1 14.88 -15.10 -12.93
CA MET A 1 14.33 -15.47 -11.61
C MET A 1 12.83 -15.67 -11.78
N PHE A 2 12.27 -16.76 -11.27
CA PHE A 2 10.82 -16.99 -11.31
C PHE A 2 10.32 -17.59 -10.00
N ALA A 3 9.02 -17.47 -9.76
CA ALA A 3 8.33 -18.11 -8.65
C ALA A 3 7.09 -18.87 -9.14
N ILE A 4 6.65 -19.84 -8.36
CA ILE A 4 5.32 -20.45 -8.50
C ILE A 4 4.50 -19.95 -7.33
N VAL A 5 3.43 -19.23 -7.63
CA VAL A 5 2.57 -18.56 -6.65
C VAL A 5 1.13 -19.02 -6.82
N GLU A 6 0.43 -19.18 -5.70
CA GLU A 6 -1.00 -19.46 -5.71
C GLU A 6 -1.79 -18.15 -5.71
N ILE A 7 -2.54 -17.93 -6.79
CA ILE A 7 -3.41 -16.75 -6.95
C ILE A 7 -4.84 -17.25 -7.14
N ALA A 8 -5.72 -16.88 -6.21
CA ALA A 8 -7.14 -17.19 -6.26
C ALA A 8 -7.43 -18.69 -6.54
N GLY A 9 -6.69 -19.56 -5.86
CA GLY A 9 -6.84 -21.02 -5.88
C GLY A 9 -6.16 -21.75 -7.05
N LEU A 10 -5.45 -21.04 -7.93
CA LEU A 10 -4.69 -21.62 -9.04
C LEU A 10 -3.21 -21.26 -8.92
N GLN A 11 -2.32 -22.12 -9.42
CA GLN A 11 -0.88 -21.90 -9.39
C GLN A 11 -0.41 -21.29 -10.72
N TYR A 12 0.42 -20.26 -10.63
CA TYR A 12 0.98 -19.57 -11.77
C TYR A 12 2.51 -19.52 -11.64
N LYS A 13 3.20 -19.79 -12.75
CA LYS A 13 4.60 -19.41 -12.89
C LYS A 13 4.66 -17.92 -13.19
N VAL A 14 5.39 -17.18 -12.37
CA VAL A 14 5.51 -15.72 -12.45
C VAL A 14 6.96 -15.29 -12.54
N GLU A 15 7.19 -14.31 -13.41
CA GLU A 15 8.46 -13.59 -13.60
C GLU A 15 8.22 -12.09 -13.42
N GLN A 16 9.28 -11.34 -13.12
CA GLN A 16 9.19 -9.88 -12.99
C GLN A 16 8.71 -9.25 -14.31
N ASP A 17 7.86 -8.22 -14.21
CA ASP A 17 7.24 -7.50 -15.33
C ASP A 17 6.31 -8.35 -16.23
N GLN A 18 6.04 -9.60 -15.85
CA GLN A 18 5.12 -10.46 -16.58
C GLN A 18 3.67 -10.01 -16.37
N LYS A 19 2.90 -9.99 -17.46
CA LYS A 19 1.44 -9.78 -17.43
C LYS A 19 0.72 -11.13 -17.49
N LEU A 20 -0.31 -11.27 -16.66
CA LEU A 20 -1.07 -12.51 -16.58
C LEU A 20 -2.54 -12.26 -16.27
N PHE A 21 -3.39 -13.15 -16.75
CA PHE A 21 -4.82 -13.16 -16.47
C PHE A 21 -5.10 -14.18 -15.37
N VAL A 22 -5.67 -13.70 -14.28
CA VAL A 22 -6.08 -14.51 -13.13
C VAL A 22 -7.58 -14.44 -12.93
N ASN A 23 -8.08 -15.34 -12.08
CA ASN A 23 -9.44 -15.24 -11.55
C ASN A 23 -9.71 -13.85 -10.95
N ARG A 24 -10.98 -13.48 -10.89
CA ARG A 24 -11.38 -12.15 -10.44
C ARG A 24 -10.83 -11.83 -9.04
N LEU A 25 -10.02 -10.77 -8.95
CA LEU A 25 -9.53 -10.22 -7.68
C LEU A 25 -10.41 -9.06 -7.22
N LYS A 26 -10.38 -8.78 -5.91
CA LYS A 26 -10.96 -7.58 -5.30
C LYS A 26 -9.94 -6.44 -5.40
N GLY A 27 -10.38 -5.25 -5.75
CA GLY A 27 -9.53 -4.08 -5.94
C GLY A 27 -9.99 -3.25 -7.14
N GLU A 28 -9.36 -2.09 -7.31
CA GLU A 28 -9.56 -1.22 -8.47
C GLU A 28 -8.35 -1.28 -9.40
N LYS A 29 -8.51 -0.72 -10.61
CA LYS A 29 -7.43 -0.57 -11.57
C LYS A 29 -6.33 0.34 -10.99
N GLY A 30 -5.07 -0.07 -11.12
CA GLY A 30 -3.91 0.56 -10.49
C GLY A 30 -3.67 0.11 -9.04
N GLY A 31 -4.56 -0.71 -8.47
CA GLY A 31 -4.39 -1.25 -7.12
C GLY A 31 -3.21 -2.21 -7.03
N LYS A 32 -2.43 -2.09 -5.94
CA LYS A 32 -1.36 -3.04 -5.62
C LYS A 32 -1.92 -4.23 -4.85
N VAL A 33 -1.44 -5.42 -5.17
CA VAL A 33 -1.80 -6.69 -4.50
C VAL A 33 -0.54 -7.47 -4.18
N SER A 34 -0.47 -8.02 -2.97
CA SER A 34 0.61 -8.92 -2.52
C SER A 34 0.10 -10.34 -2.42
N PHE A 35 0.92 -11.31 -2.82
CA PHE A 35 0.64 -12.73 -2.70
C PHE A 35 1.73 -13.40 -1.85
N ASP A 36 1.35 -13.84 -0.66
CA ASP A 36 2.28 -14.42 0.32
C ASP A 36 2.45 -15.94 0.11
N LYS A 37 1.52 -16.58 -0.59
CA LYS A 37 1.53 -18.04 -0.81
C LYS A 37 2.40 -18.40 -2.01
N VAL A 38 3.71 -18.32 -1.81
CA VAL A 38 4.72 -18.72 -2.78
C VAL A 38 5.15 -20.17 -2.51
N LEU A 39 5.00 -21.04 -3.51
CA LEU A 39 5.24 -22.48 -3.36
C LEU A 39 6.66 -22.87 -3.73
N LEU A 40 7.25 -22.17 -4.70
CA LEU A 40 8.57 -22.45 -5.22
C LEU A 40 9.22 -21.16 -5.70
N THR A 41 10.51 -21.01 -5.49
CA THR A 41 11.31 -19.94 -6.08
C THR A 41 12.58 -20.47 -6.74
N VAL A 42 12.99 -19.81 -7.83
CA VAL A 42 14.22 -20.11 -8.55
C VAL A 42 15.01 -18.83 -8.79
N ASN A 43 16.10 -18.68 -8.04
CA ASN A 43 17.06 -17.58 -8.14
C ASN A 43 18.50 -18.11 -8.11
N GLY A 44 18.83 -18.98 -9.08
CA GLY A 44 20.10 -19.72 -9.12
C GLY A 44 20.06 -21.04 -8.34
N ALA A 45 19.51 -21.01 -7.11
CA ALA A 45 19.09 -22.20 -6.37
C ALA A 45 17.57 -22.38 -6.45
N ILE A 46 17.11 -23.63 -6.35
CA ILE A 46 15.68 -23.97 -6.30
C ILE A 46 15.30 -24.14 -4.83
N THR A 47 14.35 -23.35 -4.36
CA THR A 47 13.77 -23.46 -3.02
C THR A 47 12.32 -23.90 -3.15
N VAL A 48 11.98 -25.04 -2.55
CA VAL A 48 10.64 -25.63 -2.57
C VAL A 48 10.02 -25.48 -1.19
N GLY A 49 8.80 -24.96 -1.12
CA GLY A 49 8.05 -24.78 0.11
C GLY A 49 7.31 -26.05 0.55
N ALA A 50 7.04 -26.15 1.85
CA ALA A 50 6.24 -27.22 2.43
C ALA A 50 5.35 -26.64 3.55
N PRO A 51 4.15 -26.11 3.27
CA PRO A 51 3.47 -26.00 1.98
C PRO A 51 3.80 -24.73 1.15
N ALA A 52 4.34 -23.69 1.78
CA ALA A 52 4.79 -22.45 1.14
C ALA A 52 6.19 -22.07 1.67
N VAL A 53 6.90 -21.22 0.93
CA VAL A 53 8.19 -20.68 1.34
C VAL A 53 7.94 -19.45 2.22
N ASN A 54 8.43 -19.49 3.46
CA ASN A 54 8.24 -18.39 4.39
C ASN A 54 9.09 -17.17 4.01
N GLY A 55 8.57 -15.97 4.24
CA GLY A 55 9.31 -14.72 4.08
C GLY A 55 9.43 -14.22 2.64
N ILE A 56 8.84 -14.90 1.65
CA ILE A 56 8.80 -14.48 0.25
C ILE A 56 7.39 -14.00 -0.10
N ALA A 57 7.31 -12.88 -0.80
CA ALA A 57 6.06 -12.36 -1.34
C ALA A 57 6.20 -11.98 -2.82
N VAL A 58 5.11 -12.12 -3.58
CA VAL A 58 5.02 -11.63 -4.95
C VAL A 58 4.12 -10.40 -4.97
N GLU A 59 4.67 -9.27 -5.35
CA GLU A 59 3.92 -8.03 -5.53
C GLU A 59 3.45 -7.89 -6.99
N ALA A 60 2.23 -7.40 -7.16
CA ALA A 60 1.66 -7.15 -8.47
C ALA A 60 0.74 -5.92 -8.47
N GLU A 61 0.49 -5.38 -9.65
CA GLU A 61 -0.45 -4.29 -9.90
C GLU A 61 -1.61 -4.77 -10.77
N ILE A 62 -2.83 -4.36 -10.43
CA ILE A 62 -4.03 -4.63 -11.21
C ILE A 62 -4.06 -3.68 -12.41
N LEU A 63 -3.89 -4.22 -13.61
CA LEU A 63 -3.97 -3.42 -14.84
C LEU A 63 -5.41 -3.19 -15.28
N ASP A 64 -6.22 -4.25 -15.28
CA ASP A 64 -7.61 -4.15 -15.71
C ASP A 64 -8.47 -5.34 -15.29
N HIS A 65 -9.77 -5.16 -15.43
CA HIS A 65 -10.82 -6.06 -15.04
C HIS A 65 -11.64 -6.47 -16.27
N VAL A 66 -11.23 -7.55 -16.91
CA VAL A 66 -11.76 -7.97 -18.22
C VAL A 66 -12.70 -9.17 -18.13
N LYS A 67 -13.44 -9.43 -19.21
CA LYS A 67 -14.21 -10.66 -19.40
C LYS A 67 -13.51 -11.52 -20.44
N ALA A 68 -13.33 -12.80 -20.14
CA ALA A 68 -12.80 -13.79 -21.07
C ALA A 68 -13.69 -13.93 -22.32
N ASP A 69 -13.18 -14.67 -23.29
CA ASP A 69 -13.93 -15.03 -24.48
C ASP A 69 -15.21 -15.78 -24.14
N LYS A 70 -16.22 -15.59 -25.00
CA LYS A 70 -17.54 -16.18 -24.78
C LYS A 70 -17.46 -17.68 -25.04
N VAL A 71 -17.63 -18.46 -23.98
CA VAL A 71 -17.82 -19.91 -24.08
C VAL A 71 -19.31 -20.18 -24.31
N ILE A 72 -19.63 -20.97 -25.33
CA ILE A 72 -21.02 -21.33 -25.64
C ILE A 72 -21.35 -22.64 -24.94
N VAL A 73 -22.25 -22.59 -23.96
CA VAL A 73 -22.81 -23.76 -23.30
C VAL A 73 -24.05 -24.19 -24.08
N PHE A 74 -23.89 -25.24 -24.90
CA PHE A 74 -24.98 -25.81 -25.67
C PHE A 74 -25.41 -27.17 -25.09
N LYS A 75 -26.68 -27.29 -24.73
CA LYS A 75 -27.29 -28.53 -24.23
C LYS A 75 -28.39 -28.97 -25.19
N LYS A 76 -28.38 -30.23 -25.64
CA LYS A 76 -29.39 -30.78 -26.57
C LYS A 76 -29.71 -32.23 -26.22
N LYS A 77 -31.00 -32.59 -26.24
CA LYS A 77 -31.46 -33.99 -26.17
C LYS A 77 -32.09 -34.39 -27.50
N ARG A 78 -31.59 -35.46 -28.12
CA ARG A 78 -32.04 -35.94 -29.43
C ARG A 78 -33.53 -36.36 -29.37
N ARG A 79 -34.32 -35.99 -30.39
CA ARG A 79 -35.76 -36.34 -30.53
C ARG A 79 -36.67 -35.86 -29.38
N LYS A 80 -36.20 -35.00 -28.47
CA LYS A 80 -37.00 -34.48 -27.35
C LYS A 80 -37.35 -33.00 -27.47
N GLY A 81 -37.02 -32.35 -28.60
CA GLY A 81 -37.21 -30.90 -28.80
C GLY A 81 -36.30 -30.02 -27.93
N TYR A 82 -35.74 -30.54 -26.83
CA TYR A 82 -34.88 -29.83 -25.91
C TYR A 82 -33.55 -29.44 -26.56
N LYS A 83 -33.36 -28.12 -26.74
CA LYS A 83 -32.10 -27.47 -27.08
C LYS A 83 -32.01 -26.16 -26.30
N VAL A 84 -30.88 -25.89 -25.65
CA VAL A 84 -30.60 -24.65 -24.90
C VAL A 84 -29.19 -24.19 -25.29
N LYS A 85 -29.04 -22.91 -25.62
CA LYS A 85 -27.76 -22.30 -25.99
C LYS A 85 -27.55 -21.05 -25.15
N ASN A 86 -26.68 -21.13 -24.16
CA ASN A 86 -26.33 -19.99 -23.30
C ASN A 86 -24.87 -19.60 -23.53
N GLY A 87 -24.57 -18.32 -23.45
CA GLY A 87 -23.19 -17.83 -23.42
C GLY A 87 -22.73 -17.66 -21.98
N HIS A 88 -21.50 -18.08 -21.69
CA HIS A 88 -20.79 -17.74 -20.44
C HIS A 88 -19.55 -16.92 -20.78
N ARG A 89 -19.25 -15.91 -19.97
CA ARG A 89 -17.99 -15.16 -20.02
C ARG A 89 -17.45 -15.08 -18.61
N GLN A 90 -16.24 -15.58 -18.41
CA GLN A 90 -15.61 -15.56 -17.10
C GLN A 90 -15.05 -14.17 -16.81
N SER A 91 -15.31 -13.63 -15.62
CA SER A 91 -14.67 -12.41 -15.15
C SER A 91 -13.23 -12.71 -14.73
N LEU A 92 -12.28 -12.01 -15.32
CA LEU A 92 -10.86 -12.14 -15.05
C LEU A 92 -10.29 -10.81 -14.55
N THR A 93 -9.07 -10.86 -14.03
CA THR A 93 -8.27 -9.68 -13.71
C THR A 93 -6.93 -9.82 -14.40
N GLN A 94 -6.53 -8.79 -15.13
CA GLN A 94 -5.20 -8.68 -15.70
C GLN A 94 -4.31 -8.02 -14.66
N ILE A 95 -3.23 -8.69 -14.29
CA ILE A 95 -2.24 -8.14 -13.37
C ILE A 95 -0.86 -8.10 -14.04
N GLN A 96 0.00 -7.22 -13.56
CA GLN A 96 1.41 -7.18 -13.88
C GLN A 96 2.22 -7.42 -12.61
N ILE A 97 3.16 -8.35 -12.65
CA ILE A 97 4.04 -8.64 -11.53
C ILE A 97 5.08 -7.53 -11.41
N THR A 98 5.12 -6.83 -10.28
CA THR A 98 6.09 -5.75 -10.03
C THR A 98 7.41 -6.31 -9.51
N GLY A 99 7.36 -7.37 -8.71
CA GLY A 99 8.56 -7.98 -8.17
C GLY A 99 8.30 -9.18 -7.27
N ILE A 100 9.37 -9.91 -6.97
CA ILE A 100 9.39 -10.99 -6.01
C ILE A 100 10.34 -10.54 -4.89
N THR A 101 9.79 -10.31 -3.69
CA THR A 101 10.51 -9.77 -2.52
C THR A 101 10.80 -10.89 -1.51
N GLY A 102 11.72 -10.63 -0.58
CA GLY A 102 12.01 -11.57 0.52
C GLY A 102 13.23 -12.49 0.31
N PHE A 103 14.01 -12.28 -0.75
CA PHE A 103 15.33 -12.92 -0.86
C PHE A 103 16.34 -12.13 -0.02
N GLU A 104 16.98 -12.76 0.96
CA GLU A 104 18.12 -12.20 1.67
C GLU A 104 19.29 -12.04 0.69
N GLY A 105 19.36 -10.87 0.03
CA GLY A 105 20.37 -10.52 -0.96
C GLY A 105 19.79 -10.32 -2.37
N GLY A 106 19.19 -9.15 -2.63
CA GLY A 106 18.67 -8.87 -3.98
C GLY A 106 18.00 -7.52 -4.19
N ALA A 107 18.82 -6.46 -4.20
CA ALA A 107 18.65 -5.18 -4.90
C ALA A 107 17.27 -4.47 -4.90
N LYS A 108 17.17 -3.44 -4.04
CA LYS A 108 16.40 -2.23 -4.33
C LYS A 108 16.86 -1.65 -5.69
N LYS A 109 16.02 -1.73 -6.72
CA LYS A 109 16.07 -0.83 -7.87
C LYS A 109 14.66 -0.35 -8.19
N ALA A 110 14.23 0.69 -7.47
CA ALA A 110 13.14 1.55 -7.92
C ALA A 110 13.75 2.67 -8.77
N ALA A 111 13.62 2.54 -10.10
CA ALA A 111 13.92 3.62 -11.03
C ALA A 111 12.74 4.61 -11.04
N LYS A 112 13.09 5.86 -10.76
CA LYS A 112 12.28 7.06 -10.80
C LYS A 112 11.63 7.26 -12.18
N LYS A 113 10.30 7.48 -12.21
CA LYS A 113 9.68 8.42 -13.16
C LYS A 113 8.41 9.03 -12.57
N GLU A 114 8.42 10.35 -12.55
CA GLU A 114 7.44 11.26 -11.95
C GLU A 114 6.12 11.30 -12.74
N THR A 115 4.99 11.38 -12.03
CA THR A 115 3.94 12.38 -12.30
C THR A 115 3.32 12.81 -10.97
N LYS A 116 3.17 14.13 -10.80
CA LYS A 116 2.73 14.80 -9.57
C LYS A 116 1.24 14.53 -9.29
N ALA A 117 0.96 13.93 -8.13
CA ALA A 117 -0.19 14.25 -7.30
C ALA A 117 0.34 14.35 -5.87
N VAL A 118 0.32 15.55 -5.31
CA VAL A 118 0.78 15.82 -3.94
C VAL A 118 -0.26 15.25 -2.99
N VAL A 119 -0.05 14.01 -2.55
CA VAL A 119 -0.47 13.57 -1.23
C VAL A 119 0.82 13.51 -0.45
N ALA A 120 1.00 14.47 0.47
CA ALA A 120 2.11 14.47 1.39
C ALA A 120 2.16 13.10 2.07
N SER A 121 3.31 12.44 2.05
CA SER A 121 3.54 11.24 2.85
C SER A 121 3.15 11.55 4.29
N ASP A 122 2.47 10.63 4.98
CA ASP A 122 1.96 10.80 6.36
C ASP A 122 3.02 11.36 7.34
N HIS A 123 4.32 11.21 7.03
CA HIS A 123 5.46 11.79 7.75
C HIS A 123 5.72 13.31 7.57
N ALA A 124 4.92 14.03 6.79
CA ALA A 124 5.13 15.48 6.55
C ALA A 124 4.22 16.38 7.41
N THR A 125 3.20 15.79 8.04
CA THR A 125 2.12 16.49 8.74
C THR A 125 2.06 16.07 10.20
N VAL A 126 1.74 17.01 11.09
CA VAL A 126 1.74 16.77 12.55
C VAL A 126 0.36 16.32 13.03
N ASN A 127 0.30 15.19 13.71
CA ASN A 127 -0.84 14.67 14.46
C ASN A 127 -0.77 15.08 15.94
N PHE A 128 -1.54 16.11 16.29
CA PHE A 128 -1.65 16.62 17.67
C PHE A 128 -2.37 15.66 18.65
N GLY A 129 -2.89 14.52 18.18
CA GLY A 129 -3.47 13.48 19.04
C GLY A 129 -2.45 12.45 19.56
N GLU A 130 -1.21 12.47 19.05
CA GLU A 130 -0.17 11.52 19.42
C GLU A 130 0.91 12.17 20.28
N ASP A 131 1.00 11.77 21.55
CA ASP A 131 1.97 12.29 22.51
C ASP A 131 3.43 12.16 22.04
N HIS A 132 3.75 11.12 21.27
CA HIS A 132 5.09 10.93 20.72
C HIS A 132 5.50 12.05 19.77
N GLU A 133 4.58 12.56 18.94
CA GLU A 133 4.86 13.65 18.00
C GLU A 133 5.00 15.00 18.69
N LEU A 134 4.14 15.28 19.68
CA LEU A 134 4.26 16.48 20.51
C LEU A 134 5.59 16.49 21.26
N ASN A 135 5.97 15.35 21.84
CA ASN A 135 7.23 15.18 22.55
C ASN A 135 8.46 15.31 21.64
N TYR A 136 8.34 14.92 20.37
CA TYR A 136 9.39 15.12 19.37
C TYR A 136 9.65 16.61 19.13
N HIS A 137 8.58 17.39 18.88
CA HIS A 137 8.71 18.84 18.64
C HIS A 137 9.18 19.60 19.87
N LEU A 138 8.66 19.29 21.06
CA LEU A 138 9.12 19.89 22.31
C LEU A 138 10.61 19.61 22.54
N LYS A 139 11.04 18.34 22.39
CA LYS A 139 12.45 17.95 22.55
C LYS A 139 13.36 18.61 21.52
N LYS A 140 12.92 18.68 20.25
CA LYS A 140 13.67 19.32 19.16
C LYS A 140 13.92 20.80 19.43
N ASN A 141 12.95 21.48 20.04
CA ASN A 141 13.05 22.89 20.41
C ASN A 141 13.61 23.13 21.83
N GLY A 142 14.17 22.09 22.48
CA GLY A 142 14.82 22.21 23.78
C GLY A 142 13.88 22.47 24.96
N LEU A 143 12.60 22.14 24.81
CA LEU A 143 11.56 22.30 25.83
C LEU A 143 11.33 20.99 26.60
N SER A 144 10.82 21.11 27.83
CA SER A 144 10.46 19.94 28.64
C SER A 144 9.22 19.23 28.10
N GLN A 145 9.17 17.90 28.21
CA GLN A 145 8.05 17.05 27.77
C GLN A 145 6.93 16.96 28.82
N SER A 146 6.70 18.04 29.58
CA SER A 146 5.65 18.11 30.60
C SER A 146 4.25 18.09 29.99
N LYS A 147 3.24 17.75 30.81
CA LYS A 147 1.84 17.70 30.36
C LYS A 147 1.35 19.10 29.96
N GLU A 148 1.77 20.12 30.70
CA GLU A 148 1.43 21.51 30.50
C GLU A 148 1.97 22.02 29.15
N ASN A 149 3.19 21.63 28.77
CA ASN A 149 3.77 22.01 27.48
C ASN A 149 3.11 21.29 26.29
N ARG A 150 2.65 20.04 26.46
CA ARG A 150 1.89 19.33 25.43
C ARG A 150 0.54 20.00 25.20
N GLU A 151 -0.17 20.33 26.27
CA GLU A 151 -1.47 21.01 26.20
C GLU A 151 -1.34 22.42 25.58
N ALA A 152 -0.31 23.17 25.97
CA ALA A 152 0.00 24.46 25.36
C ALA A 152 0.36 24.35 23.88
N LEU A 153 1.06 23.29 23.46
CA LEU A 153 1.39 23.06 22.06
C LEU A 153 0.15 22.69 21.22
N VAL A 154 -0.79 21.94 21.79
CA VAL A 154 -2.07 21.65 21.13
C VAL A 154 -2.93 22.90 21.00
N ALA A 155 -2.96 23.77 22.01
CA ALA A 155 -3.66 25.05 21.96
C ALA A 155 -3.07 25.97 20.87
N LEU A 156 -1.74 26.13 20.86
CA LEU A 156 -1.02 26.89 19.84
C LEU A 156 -1.26 26.33 18.44
N GLY A 157 -1.29 25.00 18.30
CA GLY A 157 -1.60 24.33 17.05
C GLY A 157 -3.00 24.66 16.50
N LYS A 158 -3.99 24.96 17.35
CA LYS A 158 -5.33 25.39 16.90
C LYS A 158 -5.31 26.82 16.40
N GLU A 159 -4.64 27.73 17.11
CA GLU A 159 -4.51 29.14 16.72
C GLU A 159 -3.80 29.27 15.37
N VAL A 160 -2.69 28.56 15.19
CA VAL A 160 -1.91 28.58 13.93
C VAL A 160 -2.71 28.03 12.75
N LYS A 161 -3.62 27.07 12.98
CA LYS A 161 -4.53 26.57 11.93
C LYS A 161 -5.52 27.64 11.48
N GLU A 162 -6.06 28.40 12.43
CA GLU A 162 -6.98 29.51 12.14
C GLU A 162 -6.26 30.65 11.42
N GLU A 163 -5.05 31.01 11.85
CA GLU A 163 -4.25 32.08 11.23
C GLU A 163 -3.83 31.75 9.79
N LEU A 164 -3.42 30.51 9.52
CA LEU A 164 -2.96 30.08 8.20
C LEU A 164 -4.11 29.58 7.30
N GLY A 165 -5.32 29.43 7.84
CA GLY A 165 -6.47 28.85 7.12
C GLY A 165 -6.25 27.40 6.67
N LYS A 166 -5.38 26.65 7.36
CA LYS A 166 -5.02 25.26 7.03
C LYS A 166 -5.64 24.29 8.03
N ASN A 167 -6.21 23.19 7.55
CA ASN A 167 -6.74 22.13 8.43
C ASN A 167 -5.64 21.25 9.05
N ILE A 168 -4.50 21.13 8.36
CA ILE A 168 -3.36 20.29 8.73
C ILE A 168 -2.09 21.14 8.70
N LEU A 169 -1.26 21.02 9.74
CA LEU A 169 0.02 21.73 9.85
C LEU A 169 1.17 20.79 9.50
N THR A 170 2.19 21.34 8.86
CA THR A 170 3.46 20.62 8.59
C THR A 170 4.40 20.74 9.80
N HIS A 171 5.41 19.88 9.89
CA HIS A 171 6.42 19.96 10.94
C HIS A 171 7.11 21.33 11.01
N GLU A 172 7.34 21.96 9.85
CA GLU A 172 7.97 23.29 9.75
C GLU A 172 7.06 24.40 10.28
N ASP A 173 5.75 24.34 9.98
CA ASP A 173 4.77 25.30 10.49
C ASP A 173 4.72 25.26 12.04
N VAL A 174 4.75 24.04 12.62
CA VAL A 174 4.71 23.83 14.08
C VAL A 174 6.01 24.27 14.75
N ASP A 175 7.17 23.90 14.19
CA ASP A 175 8.47 24.31 14.73
C ASP A 175 8.64 25.84 14.67
N ALA A 176 8.20 26.49 13.60
CA ALA A 176 8.23 27.95 13.49
C ALA A 176 7.31 28.64 14.50
N ALA A 177 6.13 28.06 14.79
CA ALA A 177 5.22 28.57 15.80
C ALA A 177 5.79 28.42 17.22
N ILE A 178 6.39 27.26 17.53
CA ILE A 178 7.09 27.04 18.81
C ILE A 178 8.20 28.07 18.94
N ALA A 179 9.01 28.29 17.89
CA ALA A 179 10.13 29.21 17.90
C ALA A 179 9.74 30.66 18.23
N LYS A 180 8.57 31.12 17.76
CA LYS A 180 8.03 32.46 18.07
C LYS A 180 7.55 32.60 19.51
N ASN A 181 7.06 31.50 20.11
CA ASN A 181 6.44 31.49 21.42
C ASN A 181 7.30 30.78 22.50
N ILE A 182 8.61 30.62 22.26
CA ILE A 182 9.53 29.89 23.14
C ILE A 182 9.47 30.38 24.59
N GLU A 183 9.41 31.69 24.81
CA GLU A 183 9.43 32.27 26.15
C GLU A 183 8.17 31.91 26.97
N ASN A 184 7.03 31.73 26.31
CA ASN A 184 5.79 31.27 26.95
C ASN A 184 5.92 29.80 27.39
N PHE A 185 6.52 28.94 26.56
CA PHE A 185 6.77 27.54 26.92
C PHE A 185 7.84 27.37 28.00
N LYS A 186 8.84 28.26 28.05
CA LYS A 186 9.84 28.27 29.13
C LYS A 186 9.24 28.74 30.45
N ALA A 187 8.31 29.69 30.43
CA ALA A 187 7.61 30.18 31.63
C ALA A 187 6.74 29.10 32.29
N LEU A 188 6.20 28.16 31.51
CA LEU A 188 5.40 27.01 31.99
C LEU A 188 6.23 25.92 32.70
N ASN A 189 7.56 25.99 32.63
CA ASN A 189 8.49 25.02 33.24
C ASN A 189 9.10 25.53 34.57
N LYS A 190 8.58 26.63 35.10
CA LYS A 190 9.06 27.27 36.34
C LYS A 190 8.06 27.05 37.46
#